data_AF-A0A7V3WZY4-F1
#
_entry.id   AF-A0A7V3WZY4-F1
#
_cell.length_a   1.000
_cell.length_b   1.000
_cell.length_c   1.000
_cell.angle_alpha   90.00
_cell.angle_beta   90.00
_cell.angle_gamma   90.00
#
_symmetry.space_group_name_H-M   'P 1'
#
loop_
_entity.id
_entity.type
_entity.pdbx_description
1 polymer ?
#
loop_
_entity_poly.entity_id
_entity_poly.type
_entity_poly.pdbx_seq_one_letter_code
_entity_poly.pdbx_strand_id
1 'polypeptide(L)'
;MWNGIFTGTSIPLLASVADFTEVRHTVLAGNLANLDTPGYQAMDLPVEDFRAHLRKALAERNTVPFSSPGDRAYYLGARPPDWSSHKRPFVRHDGNDVSVEEQVSEMVKNQMLHNTALTIMASQFRLLLTAISERV
;
A
#
# COMPACT_ATOMS: atom_id res chain seq x y z
N MET A 1 -9.10 -19.88 12.91
CA MET A 1 -10.20 -19.24 13.67
C MET A 1 -10.03 -17.72 13.77
N TRP A 2 -8.85 -17.21 14.14
CA TRP A 2 -8.59 -15.75 14.25
C TRP A 2 -8.70 -14.96 12.93
N ASN A 3 -8.33 -15.55 11.79
CA ASN A 3 -8.33 -14.86 10.50
C ASN A 3 -9.72 -14.35 10.05
N GLY A 4 -10.81 -15.00 10.47
CA GLY A 4 -12.17 -14.65 10.06
C GLY A 4 -12.67 -13.31 10.64
N ILE A 5 -12.16 -12.91 11.80
CA ILE A 5 -12.59 -11.66 12.47
C ILE A 5 -12.03 -10.45 11.72
N PHE A 6 -10.79 -10.55 11.22
CA PHE A 6 -10.11 -9.45 10.53
C PHE A 6 -10.51 -9.35 9.06
N THR A 7 -10.85 -10.46 8.39
CA THR A 7 -11.25 -10.46 6.97
C THR A 7 -12.53 -9.67 6.69
N GLY A 8 -13.40 -9.46 7.69
CA GLY A 8 -14.58 -8.60 7.56
C GLY A 8 -14.32 -7.09 7.69
N THR A 9 -13.11 -6.71 8.13
CA THR A 9 -12.74 -5.31 8.43
C THR A 9 -11.93 -4.68 7.29
N SER A 10 -11.59 -3.40 7.43
CA SER A 10 -10.66 -2.71 6.50
C SER A 10 -9.18 -2.99 6.79
N ILE A 11 -8.86 -3.71 7.87
CA ILE A 11 -7.48 -3.97 8.32
C ILE A 11 -6.63 -4.63 7.22
N PRO A 12 -7.10 -5.68 6.50
CA PRO A 12 -6.29 -6.30 5.44
C PRO A 12 -5.95 -5.34 4.29
N LEU A 13 -6.88 -4.45 3.90
CA LEU A 13 -6.64 -3.45 2.87
C LEU A 13 -5.61 -2.41 3.34
N LEU A 14 -5.73 -1.95 4.59
CA LEU A 14 -4.79 -1.01 5.18
C LEU A 14 -3.38 -1.61 5.31
N ALA A 15 -3.28 -2.90 5.61
CA ALA A 15 -2.01 -3.63 5.63
C ALA A 15 -1.38 -3.66 4.24
N SER A 16 -2.16 -3.98 3.21
CA SER A 16 -1.66 -3.94 1.83
C SER A 16 -1.16 -2.56 1.39
N VAL A 17 -1.78 -1.47 1.87
CA VAL A 17 -1.28 -0.09 1.65
C VAL A 17 0.03 0.15 2.38
N ALA A 18 0.15 -0.29 3.64
CA ALA A 18 1.37 -0.17 4.41
C ALA A 18 2.54 -0.93 3.74
N ASP A 19 2.30 -2.17 3.32
CA ASP A 19 3.30 -3.00 2.62
C ASP A 19 3.73 -2.37 1.30
N PHE A 20 2.78 -1.89 0.48
CA PHE A 20 3.09 -1.24 -0.79
C PHE A 20 3.96 0.01 -0.60
N THR A 21 3.59 0.84 0.38
CA THR A 21 4.34 2.07 0.67
C THR A 21 5.71 1.79 1.27
N GLU A 22 5.88 0.72 2.04
CA GLU A 22 7.19 0.27 2.52
C GLU A 22 8.11 -0.09 1.35
N VAL A 23 7.66 -0.96 0.45
CA VAL A 23 8.45 -1.37 -0.74
C VAL A 23 8.77 -0.17 -1.63
N ARG A 24 7.79 0.71 -1.85
CA ARG A 24 8.00 1.94 -2.64
C ARG A 24 9.04 2.84 -2.02
N HIS A 25 9.09 2.95 -0.69
CA HIS A 25 10.10 3.76 -0.01
C HIS A 25 11.52 3.27 -0.30
N THR A 26 11.74 1.95 -0.31
CA THR A 26 13.03 1.35 -0.68
C THR A 26 13.43 1.69 -2.12
N VAL A 27 12.48 1.67 -3.06
CA VAL A 27 12.76 2.03 -4.47
C VAL A 27 13.12 3.51 -4.62
N LEU A 28 12.38 4.42 -3.98
CA LEU A 28 12.68 5.85 -4.02
C LEU A 28 14.03 6.18 -3.36
N ALA A 29 14.34 5.55 -2.23
CA ALA A 29 15.65 5.68 -1.60
C ALA A 29 16.78 5.15 -2.50
N GLY A 30 16.54 4.05 -3.22
CA GLY A 30 17.45 3.52 -4.22
C GLY A 30 17.73 4.50 -5.37
N ASN A 31 16.72 5.23 -5.84
CA ASN A 31 16.92 6.28 -6.85
C ASN A 31 17.83 7.40 -6.33
N LEU A 32 17.61 7.85 -5.09
CA LEU A 32 18.43 8.89 -4.49
C LEU A 32 19.89 8.43 -4.28
N ALA A 33 20.09 7.18 -3.88
CA ALA A 33 21.42 6.60 -3.72
C ALA A 33 22.20 6.48 -5.04
N ASN A 34 21.50 6.31 -6.17
CA ASN A 34 22.09 6.21 -7.50
C ASN A 34 22.01 7.51 -8.32
N LEU A 35 21.66 8.64 -7.69
CA LEU A 35 21.59 9.96 -8.32
C LEU A 35 22.79 10.26 -9.21
N ASP A 36 24.00 10.06 -8.70
CA ASP A 36 25.25 10.43 -9.39
C ASP A 36 25.79 9.30 -10.28
N THR A 37 25.01 8.23 -10.50
CA THR A 37 25.42 7.09 -11.32
C THR A 37 25.15 7.38 -12.80
N PRO A 38 26.18 7.46 -13.67
CA PRO A 38 25.99 7.76 -15.08
C PRO A 38 25.06 6.75 -15.78
N GLY A 39 24.04 7.25 -16.49
CA GLY A 39 23.07 6.42 -17.22
C GLY A 39 22.05 5.70 -16.34
N TYR A 40 21.96 6.02 -15.04
CA TYR A 40 20.91 5.50 -14.17
C TYR A 40 19.54 6.09 -14.55
N GLN A 41 18.51 5.24 -14.46
CA GLN A 41 17.13 5.61 -14.78
C GLN A 41 16.27 5.39 -13.53
N ALA A 42 15.50 6.41 -13.16
CA ALA A 42 14.63 6.36 -12.01
C ALA A 42 13.60 5.23 -12.15
N MET A 43 13.42 4.46 -11.08
CA MET A 43 12.41 3.40 -11.00
C MET A 43 11.29 3.82 -10.06
N ASP A 44 10.07 3.34 -10.30
CA ASP A 44 8.97 3.46 -9.34
C ASP A 44 8.08 2.21 -9.39
N LEU A 45 7.25 2.04 -8.36
CA LEU A 45 6.20 1.03 -8.35
C LEU A 45 4.99 1.50 -9.18
N PRO A 46 4.19 0.59 -9.75
CA PRO A 46 3.01 0.97 -10.52
C PRO A 46 1.86 1.44 -9.59
N VAL A 47 1.93 2.70 -9.16
CA VAL A 47 1.00 3.31 -8.21
C VAL A 47 -0.44 3.28 -8.72
N GLU A 48 -0.68 3.56 -10.00
CA GLU A 48 -2.04 3.59 -10.55
C GLU A 48 -2.68 2.20 -10.60
N ASP A 49 -1.89 1.16 -10.89
CA ASP A 49 -2.36 -0.22 -10.86
C ASP A 49 -2.68 -0.65 -9.44
N PHE A 50 -1.82 -0.29 -8.47
CA PHE A 50 -2.11 -0.48 -7.04
C PHE A 50 -3.42 0.20 -6.62
N ARG A 51 -3.63 1.46 -7.03
CA ARG A 51 -4.87 2.20 -6.75
C ARG A 51 -6.08 1.55 -7.40
N ALA A 52 -5.95 1.06 -8.64
CA ALA A 52 -7.03 0.34 -9.34
C ALA A 52 -7.39 -0.96 -8.61
N HIS A 53 -6.39 -1.74 -8.21
CA HIS A 53 -6.59 -2.96 -7.41
C HIS A 53 -7.25 -2.67 -6.07
N LEU A 54 -6.83 -1.62 -5.37
CA LEU A 54 -7.42 -1.22 -4.09
C LEU A 54 -8.90 -0.80 -4.24
N ARG A 55 -9.22 -0.02 -5.28
CA ARG A 55 -10.61 0.37 -5.59
C ARG A 55 -11.47 -0.85 -5.90
N LYS A 56 -10.95 -1.80 -6.68
CA LYS A 56 -11.64 -3.05 -7.00
C LYS A 56 -11.92 -3.87 -5.74
N ALA A 57 -10.92 -4.07 -4.89
CA ALA A 57 -11.07 -4.80 -3.63
C ALA A 57 -12.10 -4.14 -2.69
N LEU A 58 -12.16 -2.80 -2.67
CA LEU A 58 -13.16 -2.06 -1.90
C LEU A 58 -14.58 -2.20 -2.48
N ALA A 59 -14.72 -2.18 -3.80
CA ALA A 59 -16.01 -2.35 -4.48
C ALA A 59 -16.57 -3.76 -4.25
N GLU A 60 -15.74 -4.79 -4.42
CA GLU A 60 -16.13 -6.19 -4.18
C GLU A 60 -16.62 -6.38 -2.73
N ARG A 61 -15.91 -5.82 -1.75
CA ARG A 61 -16.32 -5.83 -0.34
C ARG A 61 -17.73 -5.24 -0.11
N ASN A 62 -18.09 -4.17 -0.83
CA ASN A 62 -19.39 -3.49 -0.64
C ASN A 62 -20.55 -4.20 -1.35
N THR A 63 -20.28 -5.08 -2.31
CA THR A 63 -21.31 -5.78 -3.09
C THR A 63 -21.85 -7.06 -2.45
N VAL A 64 -21.16 -7.62 -1.45
CA VAL A 64 -21.60 -8.84 -0.77
C VAL A 64 -22.49 -8.45 0.42
N PRO A 65 -23.78 -8.84 0.44
CA PRO A 65 -24.64 -8.66 1.61
C PRO A 65 -23.98 -9.26 2.86
N PHE A 66 -24.24 -8.67 4.02
CA PHE A 66 -23.71 -9.12 5.31
C PHE A 66 -24.34 -10.46 5.74
N SER A 67 -24.07 -11.54 5.00
CA SER A 67 -24.54 -12.89 5.32
C SER A 67 -23.49 -13.56 6.20
N SER A 68 -23.76 -13.60 7.51
CA SER A 68 -23.05 -14.35 8.56
C SER A 68 -21.54 -14.06 8.75
N PRO A 69 -21.07 -13.86 10.00
CA PRO A 69 -19.64 -13.80 10.33
C PRO A 69 -18.84 -15.07 9.95
N GLY A 70 -19.51 -16.19 9.67
CA GLY A 70 -18.88 -17.50 9.39
C GLY A 70 -18.68 -17.84 7.90
N ASP A 71 -19.38 -17.18 6.97
CA ASP A 71 -19.37 -17.55 5.54
C ASP A 71 -18.30 -16.83 4.71
N ARG A 72 -17.54 -15.91 5.32
CA ARG A 72 -16.56 -15.09 4.60
C ARG A 72 -15.22 -15.80 4.49
N ALA A 73 -15.14 -16.74 3.55
CA ALA A 73 -13.88 -17.05 2.89
C ALA A 73 -13.50 -15.90 1.94
N TYR A 74 -13.29 -14.70 2.48
CA TYR A 74 -12.65 -13.62 1.72
C TYR A 74 -11.17 -13.98 1.64
N TYR A 75 -10.81 -14.73 0.61
CA TYR A 75 -9.42 -15.01 0.26
C TYR A 75 -8.75 -13.72 -0.25
N LEU A 76 -8.45 -12.79 0.66
CA LEU A 76 -7.31 -11.86 0.50
C LEU A 76 -6.00 -12.57 0.88
N GLY A 77 -5.91 -13.87 0.59
CA GLY A 77 -4.66 -14.63 0.55
C GLY A 77 -3.96 -14.49 -0.80
N ALA A 78 -4.40 -13.55 -1.64
CA ALA A 78 -3.60 -13.11 -2.76
C ALA A 78 -2.33 -12.49 -2.18
N ARG A 79 -1.24 -13.28 -2.22
CA ARG A 79 0.14 -12.80 -2.19
C ARG A 79 0.15 -11.38 -2.78
N PRO A 80 0.73 -10.37 -2.08
CA PRO A 80 0.82 -9.03 -2.64
C PRO A 80 1.24 -9.17 -4.10
N PRO A 81 0.51 -8.56 -5.06
CA PRO A 81 0.94 -8.58 -6.45
C PRO A 81 2.42 -8.25 -6.47
N ASP A 82 3.21 -8.99 -7.25
CA ASP A 82 4.60 -8.63 -7.43
C ASP A 82 4.61 -7.27 -8.10
N TRP A 83 4.81 -6.22 -7.30
CA TRP A 83 4.87 -4.85 -7.75
C TRP A 83 6.26 -4.66 -8.35
N SER A 84 6.47 -5.28 -9.52
CA SER A 84 7.72 -5.12 -10.24
C SER A 84 7.94 -3.63 -10.50
N SER A 85 9.11 -3.13 -10.13
CA SER A 85 9.47 -1.75 -10.40
C SER A 85 9.64 -1.57 -11.91
N HIS A 86 9.14 -0.44 -12.41
CA HIS A 86 9.28 -0.08 -13.81
C HIS A 86 10.09 1.20 -13.93
N LYS A 87 10.83 1.33 -15.03
CA LYS A 87 11.55 2.55 -15.34
C LYS A 87 10.56 3.66 -15.69
N ARG A 88 10.84 4.87 -15.22
CA ARG A 88 10.04 6.04 -15.61
C ARG A 88 10.35 6.40 -17.07
N PRO A 89 9.35 6.87 -17.85
CA PRO A 89 9.51 7.11 -19.29
C PRO A 89 10.23 8.43 -19.62
N PHE A 90 10.55 9.26 -18.63
CA PHE A 90 11.24 10.52 -18.86
C PHE A 90 12.75 10.28 -18.94
N VAL A 91 13.42 11.02 -19.82
CA VAL A 91 14.88 11.01 -19.94
C VAL A 91 15.27 12.46 -20.20
N ARG A 92 16.05 13.05 -19.29
CA ARG A 92 16.63 14.38 -19.50
C ARG A 92 17.75 14.32 -20.54
N HIS A 93 18.09 15.48 -21.08
CA HIS A 93 19.04 15.63 -22.19
C HIS A 93 20.48 15.22 -21.84
N ASP A 94 20.79 15.09 -20.55
CA ASP A 94 22.07 14.65 -19.97
C ASP A 94 22.17 13.13 -19.75
N GLY A 95 21.09 12.39 -20.02
CA GLY A 95 21.03 10.94 -19.84
C GLY A 95 20.78 10.47 -18.40
N ASN A 96 20.59 11.40 -17.44
CA ASN A 96 20.22 11.08 -16.06
C ASN A 96 18.80 11.60 -15.76
N ASP A 97 17.89 10.72 -15.35
CA ASP A 97 16.47 11.09 -15.14
C ASP A 97 16.10 11.37 -13.67
N VAL A 98 17.04 11.23 -12.74
CA VAL A 98 16.76 11.39 -11.31
C VAL A 98 16.86 12.87 -10.89
N SER A 99 15.76 13.47 -10.42
CA SER A 99 15.78 14.76 -9.71
C SER A 99 15.60 14.56 -8.21
N VAL A 100 16.50 15.13 -7.41
CA VAL A 100 16.46 15.05 -5.94
C VAL A 100 15.14 15.63 -5.42
N GLU A 101 14.74 16.80 -5.90
CA GLU A 101 13.53 17.48 -5.45
C GLU A 101 12.28 16.63 -5.71
N GLU A 102 12.21 15.99 -6.88
CA GLU A 102 11.12 15.09 -7.23
C GLU A 102 11.12 13.83 -6.36
N GLN A 103 12.28 13.17 -6.19
CA GLN A 103 12.39 11.98 -5.36
C GLN A 103 12.01 12.26 -3.90
N VAL A 104 12.48 13.39 -3.33
CA VAL A 104 12.12 13.80 -1.97
C VAL A 104 10.62 14.10 -1.87
N SER A 105 10.04 14.77 -2.85
CA SER A 105 8.59 15.04 -2.90
C SER A 105 7.77 13.74 -2.91
N GLU A 106 8.16 12.76 -3.73
CA GLU A 106 7.50 11.45 -3.78
C GLU A 106 7.70 10.64 -2.49
N MET A 107 8.89 10.70 -1.87
CA MET A 107 9.15 10.06 -0.58
C MET A 107 8.25 10.63 0.52
N VAL A 108 8.08 11.95 0.58
CA VAL A 108 7.19 12.60 1.55
C VAL A 108 5.74 12.18 1.34
N LYS A 109 5.24 12.18 0.09
CA LYS A 109 3.88 11.71 -0.22
C LYS A 109 3.68 10.25 0.19
N ASN A 110 4.65 9.39 -0.11
CA ASN A 110 4.63 7.98 0.24
C ASN A 110 4.62 7.77 1.77
N GLN A 111 5.44 8.52 2.51
CA GLN A 111 5.47 8.49 3.97
C GLN A 111 4.14 8.93 4.59
N MET A 112 3.52 9.98 4.06
CA MET A 112 2.21 10.46 4.52
C MET A 112 1.12 9.38 4.34
N LEU A 113 1.12 8.71 3.18
CA LEU A 113 0.20 7.62 2.91
C LEU A 113 0.42 6.44 3.87
N HIS A 114 1.67 6.03 4.08
CA HIS A 114 2.04 4.97 5.01
C HIS A 114 1.54 5.27 6.43
N ASN A 115 1.87 6.46 6.96
CA ASN A 115 1.49 6.88 8.31
C ASN A 115 -0.04 6.95 8.47
N THR A 116 -0.75 7.40 7.43
CA THR A 116 -2.21 7.46 7.43
C THR A 116 -2.81 6.06 7.50
N ALA A 117 -2.30 5.11 6.71
CA ALA A 117 -2.74 3.72 6.73
C ALA A 117 -2.56 3.10 8.13
N LEU A 118 -1.39 3.29 8.75
CA LEU A 118 -1.11 2.82 10.11
C LEU A 118 -2.03 3.46 11.16
N THR A 119 -2.28 4.78 11.05
CA THR A 119 -3.15 5.51 11.98
C THR A 119 -4.59 4.97 11.95
N ILE A 120 -5.13 4.75 10.75
CA ILE A 120 -6.46 4.17 10.57
C ILE A 120 -6.47 2.73 11.07
N MET A 121 -5.45 1.94 10.78
CA MET A 121 -5.37 0.56 11.24
C MET A 121 -5.36 0.47 12.78
N ALA A 122 -4.59 1.32 13.45
CA ALA A 122 -4.57 1.41 14.91
C ALA A 122 -5.92 1.85 15.51
N SER A 123 -6.67 2.72 14.83
CA SER A 123 -8.03 3.06 15.27
C SER A 123 -8.99 1.88 15.14
N GLN A 124 -8.91 1.10 14.07
CA GLN A 124 -9.71 -0.12 13.89
C GLN A 124 -9.43 -1.16 14.98
N PHE A 125 -8.15 -1.39 15.32
CA PHE A 125 -7.80 -2.30 16.41
C PHE A 125 -8.37 -1.84 17.76
N ARG A 126 -8.31 -0.54 18.07
CA ARG A 126 -8.92 -0.01 19.29
C ARG A 126 -10.42 -0.24 19.34
N LEU A 127 -11.13 -0.02 18.23
CA LEU A 127 -12.57 -0.30 18.14
C LEU A 127 -12.90 -1.77 18.39
N LEU A 128 -12.10 -2.70 17.82
CA LEU A 128 -12.27 -4.13 18.06
C LEU A 128 -12.03 -4.50 19.53
N LEU A 129 -10.98 -3.94 20.15
CA LEU A 129 -10.69 -4.17 21.56
C LEU A 129 -11.81 -3.66 22.46
N THR A 130 -12.32 -2.45 22.21
CA THR A 130 -13.47 -1.90 22.94
C THR A 130 -14.68 -2.82 22.84
N ALA A 131 -15.06 -3.24 21.64
CA ALA A 131 -16.22 -4.12 21.42
C ALA A 131 -16.08 -5.49 22.10
N ILE A 132 -14.86 -6.04 22.19
CA ILE A 132 -14.59 -7.29 22.90
C ILE A 132 -14.65 -7.06 24.43
N SER A 133 -14.12 -5.93 24.90
CA SER A 133 -14.04 -5.61 26.34
C SER A 133 -15.36 -5.19 26.98
N GLU A 134 -16.29 -4.61 26.21
CA GLU A 134 -17.58 -4.11 26.70
C GLU A 134 -18.59 -5.25 26.97
N ARG A 135 -18.23 -6.50 26.66
CA ARG A 135 -19.01 -7.69 27.03
C ARG A 135 -18.69 -8.11 28.47
N VAL A 136 -19.27 -7.40 29.44
CA VAL A 136 -19.42 -7.84 30.86
C VAL A 136 -20.87 -7.65 31.27
#